data_AF-A0A1H4M127-F1
#
_entry.id   AF-A0A1H4M127-F1
#
_cell.length_a   1.000
_cell.length_b   1.000
_cell.length_c   1.000
_cell.angle_alpha   90.00
_cell.angle_beta   90.00
_cell.angle_gamma   90.00
#
_symmetry.space_group_name_H-M   'P 1'
#
loop_
_entity.id
_entity.type
_entity.pdbx_description
1 polymer ?
#
loop_
_entity_poly.entity_id
_entity_poly.type
_entity_poly.pdbx_seq_one_letter_code
_entity_poly.pdbx_strand_id
1 'polypeptide(L)'
;MDGTSMATPHIAGLAALLLGAKPDATVDQLAQAILDSCRRPSGMPQDRANRGVPDAALAFKILTPTAGVALGARRTSKTARKKAVRGAKPAKIRVKGPKTPTKRPAAAGRARRKP
;
A
#
# COMPACT_ATOMS: atom_id res chain seq x y z
N MET A 1 -12.46 29.52 -12.94
CA MET A 1 -12.97 28.84 -11.72
C MET A 1 -12.01 29.22 -10.62
N ASP A 2 -12.34 30.23 -9.82
CA ASP A 2 -11.36 30.97 -9.03
C ASP A 2 -11.90 31.21 -7.62
N GLY A 3 -11.08 30.95 -6.60
CA GLY A 3 -11.46 31.18 -5.20
C GLY A 3 -10.79 30.22 -4.22
N THR A 4 -10.71 30.65 -2.96
CA THR A 4 -10.19 29.85 -1.84
C THR A 4 -11.02 28.58 -1.60
N SER A 5 -12.32 28.61 -1.94
CA SER A 5 -13.20 27.44 -1.94
C SER A 5 -12.72 26.30 -2.83
N MET A 6 -11.88 26.58 -3.84
CA MET A 6 -11.23 25.56 -4.68
C MET A 6 -9.86 25.17 -4.12
N ALA A 7 -9.15 26.05 -3.41
CA ALA A 7 -7.89 25.69 -2.76
C ALA A 7 -8.11 24.64 -1.66
N THR A 8 -9.16 24.78 -0.84
CA THR A 8 -9.47 23.83 0.24
C THR A 8 -9.62 22.38 -0.23
N PRO A 9 -10.45 22.05 -1.24
CA PRO A 9 -10.56 20.68 -1.74
C PRO A 9 -9.27 20.18 -2.40
N HIS A 10 -8.42 21.04 -2.96
CA HIS A 10 -7.11 20.63 -3.47
C HIS A 10 -6.16 20.20 -2.35
N ILE A 11 -6.09 20.95 -1.24
CA ILE A 11 -5.28 20.56 -0.08
C ILE A 11 -5.83 19.28 0.56
N ALA A 12 -7.15 19.15 0.67
CA ALA A 12 -7.78 17.93 1.18
C ALA A 12 -7.48 16.71 0.29
N GLY A 13 -7.54 16.86 -1.03
CA GLY A 13 -7.18 15.81 -1.99
C GLY A 13 -5.70 15.42 -1.89
N LEU A 14 -4.81 16.39 -1.74
CA LEU A 14 -3.38 16.16 -1.54
C LEU A 14 -3.11 15.39 -0.23
N ALA A 15 -3.75 15.78 0.87
CA ALA A 15 -3.66 15.05 2.14
C ALA A 15 -4.17 13.60 2.01
N ALA A 16 -5.26 13.37 1.27
CA ALA A 16 -5.79 12.04 1.01
C ALA A 16 -4.82 11.16 0.20
N LEU A 17 -4.12 11.74 -0.80
CA LEU A 17 -3.09 11.03 -1.55
C LEU A 17 -1.89 10.65 -0.67
N LEU A 18 -1.44 11.57 0.18
CA LEU A 18 -0.35 11.33 1.12
C LEU A 18 -0.72 10.24 2.14
N LEU A 19 -1.94 10.28 2.68
CA LEU A 19 -2.45 9.23 3.57
C LEU A 19 -2.56 7.88 2.87
N GLY A 20 -3.02 7.88 1.61
CA GLY A 20 -3.08 6.66 0.79
C GLY A 20 -1.69 6.05 0.56
N ALA A 21 -0.64 6.87 0.49
CA ALA A 21 0.72 6.41 0.27
C ALA A 21 1.44 6.01 1.56
N LYS A 22 1.09 6.60 2.71
CA LYS A 22 1.56 6.19 4.05
C LYS A 22 0.38 6.15 5.03
N PRO A 23 -0.37 5.03 5.09
CA PRO A 23 -1.58 4.94 5.91
C PRO A 23 -1.34 5.08 7.42
N ASP A 24 -0.15 4.73 7.89
CA ASP A 24 0.23 4.80 9.32
C ASP A 24 0.73 6.20 9.74
N ALA A 25 0.72 7.18 8.84
CA ALA A 25 1.16 8.53 9.14
C ALA A 25 0.17 9.27 10.05
N THR A 26 0.69 10.00 11.04
CA THR A 26 -0.15 10.83 11.92
C THR A 26 -0.61 12.11 11.21
N VAL A 27 -1.71 12.70 11.69
CA VAL A 27 -2.23 13.96 11.15
C VAL A 27 -1.16 15.06 11.17
N ASP A 28 -0.37 15.13 12.25
CA ASP A 28 0.74 16.08 12.37
C ASP A 28 1.83 15.83 11.33
N GLN A 29 2.20 14.57 11.07
CA GLN A 29 3.18 14.23 10.04
C GLN A 29 2.70 14.63 8.64
N LEU A 30 1.40 14.44 8.34
CA LEU A 30 0.82 14.92 7.09
C LEU A 30 0.88 16.44 7.01
N ALA A 31 0.41 17.13 8.05
CA ALA A 31 0.38 18.59 8.08
C ALA A 31 1.79 19.18 7.90
N GLN A 32 2.78 18.65 8.61
CA GLN A 32 4.17 19.10 8.47
C GLN A 32 4.72 18.81 7.07
N ALA A 33 4.54 17.61 6.52
CA ALA A 33 5.02 17.28 5.18
C ALA A 33 4.44 18.22 4.10
N ILE A 34 3.15 18.57 4.22
CA ILE A 34 2.50 19.52 3.31
C ILE A 34 3.12 20.91 3.48
N LEU A 35 3.22 21.39 4.72
CA LEU A 35 3.67 22.75 4.99
C LEU A 35 5.18 22.95 4.73
N ASP A 36 6.00 21.92 4.91
CA ASP A 36 7.44 21.94 4.61
C ASP A 36 7.73 21.83 3.12
N SER A 37 6.77 21.29 2.34
CA SER A 37 6.84 21.31 0.88
C SER A 37 6.47 22.66 0.26
N CYS A 38 5.92 23.59 1.05
CA CYS A 38 5.44 24.86 0.53
C CYS A 38 6.59 25.74 0.02
N ARG A 39 6.43 26.27 -1.19
CA ARG A 39 7.38 27.20 -1.81
C ARG A 39 6.70 28.50 -2.17
N ARG A 40 7.27 29.62 -1.73
CA ARG A 40 6.76 30.95 -2.09
C ARG A 40 7.21 31.32 -3.52
N PRO A 41 6.26 31.66 -4.42
CA PRO A 41 6.60 32.21 -5.74
C PRO A 41 7.30 33.56 -5.60
N SER A 42 8.30 33.84 -6.45
CA SER A 42 9.14 35.06 -6.37
C SER A 42 8.34 36.37 -6.50
N GLY A 43 7.17 36.34 -7.17
CA GLY A 43 6.30 37.50 -7.33
C GLY A 43 5.22 37.68 -6.26
N MET A 44 5.16 36.83 -5.23
CA MET A 44 4.10 36.89 -4.22
C MET A 44 4.63 37.44 -2.88
N PRO A 45 4.05 38.54 -2.36
CA PRO A 45 4.37 39.06 -1.03
C PRO A 45 4.15 38.01 0.06
N GLN A 46 4.96 38.03 1.11
CA GLN A 46 4.87 37.06 2.20
C GLN A 46 3.51 37.09 2.89
N ASP A 47 2.91 38.26 3.07
CA ASP A 47 1.59 38.41 3.69
C ASP A 47 0.45 37.76 2.89
N ARG A 48 0.66 37.61 1.57
CA ARG A 48 -0.29 36.95 0.66
C ARG A 48 -0.03 35.45 0.55
N ALA A 49 1.23 35.04 0.58
CA ALA A 49 1.65 33.67 0.36
C ALA A 49 1.65 32.83 1.64
N ASN A 50 1.83 33.47 2.81
CA ASN A 50 2.21 32.80 4.05
C ASN A 50 3.41 31.86 3.81
N ARG A 51 3.24 30.54 3.91
CA ARG A 51 4.29 29.56 3.57
C ARG A 51 4.48 29.30 2.06
N GLY A 52 3.56 29.74 1.22
CA GLY A 52 3.60 29.56 -0.23
C GLY A 52 2.71 28.44 -0.74
N VAL A 53 3.05 27.92 -1.93
CA VAL A 53 2.28 26.89 -2.64
C VAL A 53 2.85 25.51 -2.31
N PRO A 54 2.04 24.54 -1.88
CA PRO A 54 2.50 23.19 -1.57
C PRO A 54 2.95 22.44 -2.83
N ASP A 55 4.05 21.71 -2.72
CA ASP A 55 4.57 20.82 -3.76
C ASP A 55 4.26 19.36 -3.39
N ALA A 56 3.36 18.73 -4.13
CA ALA A 56 2.92 17.37 -3.87
C ALA A 56 4.05 16.34 -3.93
N ALA A 57 4.99 16.50 -4.87
CA ALA A 57 6.08 15.55 -5.06
C ALA A 57 7.11 15.67 -3.94
N LEU A 58 7.39 16.89 -3.47
CA LEU A 58 8.25 17.11 -2.32
C LEU A 58 7.59 16.62 -1.03
N ALA A 59 6.31 16.95 -0.79
CA ALA A 59 5.56 16.48 0.37
C ALA A 59 5.58 14.94 0.46
N PHE A 60 5.39 14.27 -0.68
CA PHE A 60 5.47 12.82 -0.76
C PHE A 60 6.86 12.30 -0.36
N LYS A 61 7.93 12.86 -0.93
CA LYS A 61 9.32 12.48 -0.59
C LYS A 61 9.64 12.71 0.89
N ILE A 62 9.18 13.82 1.47
CA ILE A 62 9.36 14.14 2.89
C ILE A 62 8.64 13.11 3.77
N LEU A 63 7.43 12.71 3.41
CA LEU A 63 6.62 11.78 4.20
C LEU A 63 7.11 10.32 4.10
N THR A 64 7.68 9.94 2.95
CA THR A 64 8.16 8.59 2.65
C THR A 64 9.64 8.53 2.26
N PRO A 65 10.58 8.90 3.17
CA PRO A 65 12.01 8.99 2.85
C PRO A 65 12.69 7.64 2.56
N THR A 66 12.03 6.50 2.82
CA THR A 66 12.61 5.14 2.65
C THR A 66 11.66 4.14 1.98
N ALA A 67 10.52 4.58 1.45
CA ALA A 67 9.59 3.67 0.77
C ALA A 67 9.78 3.77 -0.74
N GLY A 68 10.53 2.81 -1.32
CA GLY A 68 10.38 2.48 -2.73
C GLY A 68 8.91 2.15 -2.99
N VAL A 69 8.25 2.98 -3.78
CA VAL A 69 6.79 2.92 -3.96
C VAL A 69 6.44 1.70 -4.80
N ALA A 70 5.84 0.68 -4.17
CA ALA A 70 5.05 -0.30 -4.88
C ALA A 70 3.79 0.40 -5.41
N LEU A 71 3.90 0.94 -6.63
CA LEU A 71 2.80 1.60 -7.31
C LEU A 71 1.75 0.55 -7.72
N GLY A 72 0.79 0.32 -6.83
CA GLY A 72 -0.53 -0.23 -7.16
C GLY A 72 -0.69 -1.75 -7.12
N ALA A 73 -1.30 -2.26 -6.04
CA ALA A 73 -2.16 -3.46 -6.10
C ALA A 73 -3.07 -3.58 -4.87
N ARG A 74 -3.97 -2.62 -4.65
CA ARG A 74 -5.19 -2.90 -3.87
C ARG A 74 -6.42 -2.57 -4.69
N ARG A 75 -6.60 -3.37 -5.75
CA ARG A 75 -7.92 -3.58 -6.35
C ARG A 75 -8.78 -4.18 -5.24
N THR A 76 -9.80 -3.45 -4.81
CA THR A 76 -10.86 -4.01 -3.98
C THR A 76 -11.41 -5.21 -4.73
N SER A 77 -11.05 -6.41 -4.29
CA SER A 77 -11.65 -7.63 -4.79
C SER A 77 -13.12 -7.54 -4.43
N LYS A 78 -13.94 -7.17 -5.42
CA LYS A 78 -15.37 -7.42 -5.41
C LYS A 78 -15.51 -8.93 -5.33
N THR A 79 -15.52 -9.47 -4.11
CA THR A 79 -15.83 -10.85 -3.83
C THR A 79 -17.26 -11.06 -4.32
N ALA A 80 -17.37 -11.52 -5.56
CA ALA A 80 -18.59 -12.05 -6.11
C ALA A 80 -19.07 -13.12 -5.13
N ARG A 81 -20.10 -12.79 -4.35
CA ARG A 81 -20.84 -13.73 -3.52
C ARG A 81 -21.33 -14.86 -4.44
N LYS A 82 -20.59 -15.97 -4.48
CA LYS A 82 -21.15 -17.23 -4.97
C LYS A 82 -22.17 -17.69 -3.93
N LYS A 83 -23.44 -17.40 -4.21
CA LYS A 83 -24.60 -17.97 -3.53
C LYS A 83 -24.52 -19.49 -3.72
N ALA A 84 -24.01 -20.19 -2.71
CA ALA A 84 -24.01 -21.65 -2.66
C ALA A 84 -25.46 -22.13 -2.61
N VAL A 85 -26.00 -22.56 -3.75
CA VAL A 85 -27.25 -23.31 -3.81
C VAL A 85 -26.96 -24.71 -3.29
N ARG A 86 -27.64 -25.03 -2.19
CA ARG A 86 -27.66 -26.32 -1.52
C ARG A 86 -28.07 -27.44 -2.50
N GLY A 87 -27.32 -28.53 -2.45
CA GLY A 87 -27.88 -29.89 -2.56
C GLY A 87 -27.94 -30.51 -3.95
N ALA A 88 -26.87 -31.21 -4.33
CA ALA A 88 -26.97 -32.39 -5.19
C ALA A 88 -25.93 -33.44 -4.74
N LYS A 89 -26.42 -34.66 -4.54
CA LYS A 89 -25.81 -35.78 -3.81
C LYS A 89 -24.50 -36.29 -4.45
N PRO A 90 -23.49 -36.75 -3.68
CA PRO A 90 -22.33 -37.41 -4.27
C PRO A 90 -22.65 -38.86 -4.65
N ALA A 91 -22.49 -39.19 -5.93
CA ALA A 91 -22.55 -40.55 -6.44
C ALA A 91 -21.31 -41.34 -5.99
N LYS A 92 -21.56 -42.52 -5.40
CA LYS A 92 -20.56 -43.47 -4.92
C LYS A 92 -19.75 -44.03 -6.10
N ILE A 93 -18.43 -43.87 -6.09
CA ILE A 93 -17.53 -44.69 -6.91
C ILE A 93 -16.81 -45.67 -6.00
N ARG A 94 -16.88 -46.94 -6.39
CA ARG A 94 -16.58 -48.15 -5.64
C ARG A 94 -15.11 -48.55 -5.80
N VAL A 95 -14.59 -49.16 -4.73
CA VAL A 95 -13.22 -49.58 -4.38
C VAL A 95 -12.63 -50.70 -5.27
N LYS A 96 -11.30 -50.68 -5.49
CA LYS A 96 -10.36 -51.84 -5.49
C LYS A 96 -8.93 -51.28 -5.63
N GLY A 97 -7.99 -51.37 -4.69
CA GLY A 97 -7.39 -52.51 -3.99
C GLY A 97 -5.89 -52.16 -3.72
N PRO A 98 -5.18 -52.89 -2.85
CA PRO A 98 -4.10 -52.34 -2.02
C PRO A 98 -2.69 -52.68 -2.52
N LYS A 99 -1.65 -51.89 -2.18
CA LYS A 99 -0.29 -52.34 -1.80
C LYS A 99 0.48 -51.25 -1.01
N THR A 100 0.66 -51.46 0.29
CA THR A 100 1.69 -50.86 1.15
C THR A 100 3.04 -51.60 0.93
N PRO A 101 4.10 -51.35 1.72
CA PRO A 101 4.88 -50.12 1.93
C PRO A 101 6.39 -50.40 1.67
N THR A 102 7.27 -49.39 1.59
CA THR A 102 8.69 -49.59 2.01
C THR A 102 9.37 -48.25 2.29
N LYS A 103 9.58 -47.98 3.58
CA LYS A 103 10.64 -47.08 4.08
C LYS A 103 11.99 -47.75 3.82
N ARG A 104 13.04 -46.98 3.53
CA ARG A 104 14.37 -47.16 4.16
C ARG A 104 15.17 -45.85 4.17
N PRO A 105 16.08 -45.67 5.14
CA PRO A 105 16.45 -44.36 5.67
C PRO A 105 17.86 -43.87 5.28
N ALA A 106 18.08 -42.58 5.54
CA ALA A 106 19.28 -41.90 6.02
C ALA A 106 20.69 -42.51 5.75
N ALA A 107 21.51 -41.73 5.03
CA ALA A 107 22.97 -41.66 5.19
C ALA A 107 23.33 -40.16 5.16
N ALA A 108 23.76 -39.53 6.26
CA ALA A 108 25.06 -39.62 6.92
C ALA A 108 26.20 -39.14 6.00
N GLY A 109 26.68 -37.91 6.24
CA GLY A 109 27.80 -37.31 5.49
C GLY A 109 28.28 -36.01 6.14
N ARG A 110 28.95 -36.16 7.28
CA ARG A 110 29.61 -35.13 8.10
C ARG A 110 31.03 -34.87 7.56
N ALA A 111 31.44 -33.60 7.44
CA ALA A 111 32.81 -33.05 7.62
C ALA A 111 33.01 -31.81 6.71
N ARG A 112 33.15 -30.59 7.25
CA ARG A 112 34.38 -29.98 7.80
C ARG A 112 35.48 -29.76 6.74
N ARG A 113 35.69 -28.50 6.31
CA ARG A 113 36.85 -27.63 6.63
C ARG A 113 37.05 -26.53 5.56
N LYS A 114 37.18 -25.29 6.03
CA LYS A 114 37.85 -24.15 5.37
C LYS A 114 39.35 -24.48 5.14
N PRO A 115 40.05 -23.81 4.22
CA PRO A 115 40.53 -22.43 4.43
C PRO A 115 39.77 -21.37 3.62
#